data_AF-A0AAV9V170-F1
#
_entry.id   AF-A0AAV9V170-F1
#
_cell.length_a   1.000
_cell.length_b   1.000
_cell.length_c   1.000
_cell.angle_alpha   90.00
_cell.angle_beta   90.00
_cell.angle_gamma   90.00
#
_symmetry.space_group_name_H-M   'P 1'
#
loop_
_entity.id
_entity.type
_entity.pdbx_description
1 polymer ?
#
loop_
_entity_poly.entity_id
_entity_poly.type
_entity_poly.pdbx_seq_one_letter_code
_entity_poly.pdbx_strand_id
1 'polypeptide(L)'
;MSAAQVAHERQELVDSLSPELLQMFLKRASLDDPVDTSRVKLPTSTSTTIPTSTPPSTSTSTHTPPSTEAPHLASISSDLPPPVRIHFPAPVDQDPDPDPDPTSPSFLSHLHKKYFPTLPSDPQKLAWMAPPTPDDSADTYSPLLPSLLPSAIRFDFRGRLLPPRQAREVPGHLGLHHHADAPLSAGYTIPELSHLSRSSFPAQRCMAFQTLGRILYRLGSGAYSTSTSPDEEETAEGGVEGPSRSIATDLERGLWRCIHEGRVLETLQEAAGDGSTRGSSHLGVKNYALEALWLWQKGGGERWKAD
;
A
#
# COMPACT_ATOMS: atom_id res chain seq x y z
N MET A 1 41.57 -4.46 15.96
CA MET A 1 41.41 -3.03 16.30
C MET A 1 41.05 -2.91 17.76
N SER A 2 41.70 -2.02 18.51
CA SER A 2 41.42 -1.85 19.94
C SER A 2 40.16 -0.97 20.13
N ALA A 3 39.44 -1.16 21.23
CA ALA A 3 38.24 -0.36 21.54
C ALA A 3 38.56 1.15 21.63
N ALA A 4 39.77 1.49 22.09
CA ALA A 4 40.26 2.86 22.16
C ALA A 4 40.48 3.47 20.76
N GLN A 5 41.00 2.69 19.82
CA GLN A 5 41.21 3.14 18.44
C GLN A 5 39.87 3.36 17.72
N VAL A 6 38.89 2.48 17.94
CA VAL A 6 37.53 2.66 17.40
C VAL A 6 36.85 3.91 17.98
N ALA A 7 37.05 4.21 19.27
CA ALA A 7 36.49 5.42 19.88
C ALA A 7 37.14 6.70 19.32
N HIS A 8 38.46 6.69 19.10
CA HIS A 8 39.16 7.81 18.50
C HIS A 8 38.70 8.07 17.05
N GLU A 9 38.62 7.02 16.23
CA GLU A 9 38.14 7.13 14.85
C GLU A 9 36.68 7.63 14.80
N ARG A 10 35.83 7.19 15.75
CA ARG A 10 34.46 7.72 15.88
C ARG A 10 34.42 9.20 16.26
N GLN A 11 35.30 9.63 17.16
CA GLN A 11 35.38 11.03 17.58
C GLN A 11 35.81 11.92 16.41
N GLU A 12 36.84 11.51 15.67
CA GLU A 12 37.34 12.22 14.50
C GLU A 12 36.28 12.37 13.40
N LEU A 13 35.45 11.33 13.19
CA LEU A 13 34.32 11.38 12.27
C LEU A 13 33.22 12.35 12.75
N VAL A 14 32.88 12.35 14.04
CA VAL A 14 31.87 13.25 14.60
C VAL A 14 32.34 14.71 14.52
N ASP A 15 33.61 14.97 14.76
CA ASP A 15 34.20 16.31 14.67
C ASP A 15 34.30 16.81 13.21
N SER A 16 34.40 15.89 12.23
CA SER A 16 34.42 16.22 10.80
C SER A 16 33.03 16.54 10.20
N LEU A 17 31.95 16.14 10.88
CA LEU A 17 30.58 16.30 10.39
C LEU A 17 29.99 17.64 10.83
N SER A 18 29.26 18.30 9.93
CA SER A 18 28.58 19.56 10.27
C SER A 18 27.48 19.34 11.32
N PRO A 19 27.25 20.31 12.23
CA PRO A 19 26.26 20.17 13.29
C PRO A 19 24.84 19.98 12.74
N GLU A 20 24.52 20.54 11.56
CA GLU A 20 23.22 20.30 10.90
C GLU A 20 23.06 18.87 10.38
N LEU A 21 24.12 18.26 9.84
CA LEU A 21 24.10 16.85 9.44
C LEU A 21 23.96 15.94 10.66
N LEU A 22 24.69 16.20 11.75
CA LEU A 22 24.55 15.47 13.00
C LEU A 22 23.13 15.57 13.55
N GLN A 23 22.55 16.76 13.54
CA GLN A 23 21.18 16.98 14.00
C GLN A 23 20.15 16.27 13.10
N MET A 24 20.38 16.24 11.78
CA MET A 24 19.56 15.48 10.84
C MET A 24 19.69 13.96 11.05
N PHE A 25 20.89 13.44 11.28
CA PHE A 25 21.12 12.02 11.58
C PHE A 25 20.52 11.61 12.93
N LEU A 26 20.61 12.47 13.95
CA LEU A 26 20.01 12.23 15.26
C LEU A 26 18.48 12.31 15.20
N LYS A 27 17.90 13.26 14.47
CA LYS A 27 16.45 13.32 14.22
C LYS A 27 15.95 12.11 13.46
N ARG A 28 16.71 11.61 12.47
CA ARG A 28 16.38 10.37 11.77
C ARG A 28 16.49 9.14 12.67
N ALA A 29 17.43 9.13 13.60
CA ALA A 29 17.61 8.05 14.57
C ALA A 29 16.56 8.05 15.70
N SER A 30 15.87 9.18 15.92
CA SER A 30 14.70 9.27 16.80
C SER A 30 13.50 8.61 16.13
N LEU A 31 13.18 7.38 16.54
CA LEU A 31 12.10 6.57 15.96
C LEU A 31 10.69 7.17 16.17
N ASP A 32 10.57 8.18 17.03
CA ASP A 32 9.29 8.70 17.53
C ASP A 32 8.94 10.12 17.06
N ASP A 33 9.82 10.81 16.33
CA ASP A 33 9.49 12.14 15.79
C ASP A 33 8.39 12.06 14.70
N PRO A 34 7.53 13.09 14.58
CA PRO A 34 6.55 13.17 13.49
C PRO A 34 7.27 13.44 12.16
N VAL A 35 7.09 12.57 11.18
CA VAL A 35 7.56 12.81 9.80
C VAL A 35 6.65 13.87 9.17
N ASP A 36 7.17 15.08 9.01
CA ASP A 36 6.46 16.17 8.33
C ASP A 36 6.41 15.88 6.81
N THR A 37 5.22 15.51 6.32
CA THR A 37 4.96 15.15 4.91
C THR A 37 4.63 16.34 4.01
N SER A 38 4.77 17.57 4.51
CA SER A 38 4.35 18.80 3.82
C SER A 38 5.16 19.21 2.58
N ARG A 39 6.16 18.42 2.12
CA ARG A 39 7.07 18.84 1.02
C ARG A 39 6.57 18.59 -0.40
N VAL A 40 5.35 18.11 -0.62
CA VAL A 40 4.80 17.98 -1.99
C VAL A 40 4.11 19.29 -2.39
N LYS A 41 4.91 20.28 -2.79
CA LYS A 41 4.41 21.49 -3.46
C LYS A 41 4.17 21.12 -4.94
N LEU A 42 2.92 20.83 -5.27
CA LEU A 42 2.47 20.53 -6.64
C LEU A 42 2.62 21.79 -7.51
N PRO A 43 3.36 21.77 -8.63
CA PRO A 43 3.39 22.91 -9.54
C PRO A 43 2.08 22.99 -10.32
N THR A 44 1.39 24.12 -10.11
CA THR A 44 0.20 24.59 -10.81
C THR A 44 0.32 24.45 -12.33
N SER A 45 -0.60 23.70 -12.93
CA SER A 45 -0.75 23.57 -14.38
C SER A 45 -1.28 24.87 -14.98
N THR A 46 -0.41 25.56 -15.72
CA THR A 46 -0.77 26.69 -16.60
C THR A 46 -1.65 26.19 -17.75
N SER A 47 -2.83 26.78 -17.88
CA SER A 47 -3.81 26.57 -18.94
C SER A 47 -3.29 27.06 -20.29
N THR A 48 -3.06 26.14 -21.22
CA THR A 48 -2.80 26.45 -22.64
C THR A 48 -4.12 26.56 -23.40
N THR A 49 -4.46 27.77 -23.81
CA THR A 49 -5.55 28.11 -24.74
C THR A 49 -5.25 27.63 -26.17
N ILE A 50 -6.18 26.90 -26.77
CA ILE A 50 -6.18 26.57 -28.21
C ILE A 50 -7.27 27.42 -28.88
N PRO A 51 -6.95 28.19 -29.95
CA PRO A 51 -7.92 29.04 -30.62
C PRO A 51 -8.85 28.29 -31.57
N THR A 52 -10.12 28.66 -31.48
CA THR A 52 -11.25 28.35 -32.37
C THR A 52 -10.99 28.78 -33.81
N SER A 53 -11.17 27.86 -34.78
CA SER A 53 -11.29 28.20 -36.20
C SER A 53 -12.57 27.64 -36.79
N THR A 54 -13.48 28.55 -37.15
CA THR A 54 -14.68 28.34 -37.96
C THR A 54 -14.29 28.18 -39.45
N PRO A 55 -15.02 27.37 -40.24
CA PRO A 55 -15.12 27.60 -41.68
C PRO A 55 -16.56 27.98 -42.12
N PRO A 56 -16.70 28.61 -43.30
CA PRO A 56 -17.83 29.48 -43.63
C PRO A 56 -19.03 28.76 -44.28
N SER A 57 -20.15 29.47 -44.26
CA SER A 57 -21.41 29.16 -44.92
C SER A 57 -21.27 29.06 -46.44
N THR A 58 -21.81 27.98 -47.03
CA THR A 58 -22.10 27.88 -48.47
C THR A 58 -23.54 27.43 -48.65
N SER A 59 -24.27 28.22 -49.44
CA SER A 59 -25.66 28.10 -49.85
C SER A 59 -25.88 27.06 -50.97
N THR A 60 -27.16 26.66 -51.13
CA THR A 60 -27.78 26.11 -52.37
C THR A 60 -27.52 24.61 -52.58
N SER A 61 -28.46 23.72 -52.94
CA SER A 61 -29.81 23.78 -53.52
C SER A 61 -30.55 22.48 -53.22
N THR A 62 -31.88 22.56 -53.15
CA THR A 62 -32.81 21.44 -53.23
C THR A 62 -32.68 20.73 -54.57
N HIS A 63 -32.24 19.47 -54.58
CA HIS A 63 -32.36 18.58 -55.74
C HIS A 63 -33.04 17.28 -55.34
N THR A 64 -34.24 17.10 -55.87
CA THR A 64 -35.01 15.85 -55.93
C THR A 64 -34.18 14.76 -56.63
N PRO A 65 -34.17 13.50 -56.16
CA PRO A 65 -33.44 12.43 -56.84
C PRO A 65 -34.16 12.04 -58.14
N PRO A 66 -33.46 11.83 -59.26
CA PRO A 66 -34.04 11.10 -60.38
C PRO A 66 -34.03 9.60 -60.06
N SER A 67 -35.19 8.96 -60.18
CA SER A 67 -35.29 7.50 -60.31
C SER A 67 -34.56 7.06 -61.57
N THR A 68 -33.40 6.44 -61.40
CA THR A 68 -32.76 5.65 -62.46
C THR A 68 -32.41 4.30 -61.85
N GLU A 69 -33.21 3.29 -62.14
CA GLU A 69 -32.83 1.88 -61.97
C GLU A 69 -31.55 1.63 -62.76
N ALA A 70 -30.47 1.31 -62.04
CA ALA A 70 -29.23 0.84 -62.62
C ALA A 70 -29.23 -0.70 -62.59
N PRO A 71 -29.34 -1.40 -63.74
CA PRO A 71 -29.47 -2.86 -63.76
C PRO A 71 -28.13 -3.59 -63.58
N HIS A 72 -27.06 -2.90 -63.17
CA HIS A 72 -25.70 -3.47 -63.12
C HIS A 72 -25.19 -3.85 -61.72
N LEU A 73 -26.03 -3.74 -60.67
CA LEU A 73 -25.67 -4.17 -59.30
C LEU A 73 -26.15 -5.60 -58.95
N ALA A 74 -26.78 -6.31 -59.89
CA ALA A 74 -27.34 -7.64 -59.65
C ALA A 74 -26.30 -8.79 -59.52
N SER A 75 -24.99 -8.49 -59.55
CA SER A 75 -23.92 -9.51 -59.59
C SER A 75 -22.82 -9.34 -58.54
N ILE A 76 -23.07 -8.62 -57.45
CA ILE A 76 -22.19 -8.72 -56.27
C ILE A 76 -22.68 -9.88 -55.41
N SER A 77 -21.94 -11.00 -55.46
CA SER A 77 -22.09 -12.11 -54.50
C SER A 77 -22.16 -11.54 -53.09
N SER A 78 -23.29 -11.78 -52.42
CA SER A 78 -23.55 -11.35 -51.05
C SER A 78 -22.82 -12.26 -50.07
N ASP A 79 -21.49 -12.24 -50.11
CA ASP A 79 -20.67 -12.78 -49.02
C ASP A 79 -20.17 -11.59 -48.19
N LEU A 80 -21.14 -10.88 -47.61
CA LEU A 80 -20.89 -9.84 -46.62
C LEU A 80 -20.51 -10.54 -45.31
N PRO A 81 -19.45 -10.10 -44.61
CA PRO A 81 -19.17 -10.59 -43.27
C PRO A 81 -20.41 -10.42 -42.38
N PRO A 82 -20.59 -11.27 -41.35
CA PRO A 82 -21.75 -11.19 -40.48
C PRO A 82 -21.92 -9.74 -39.99
N PRO A 83 -23.16 -9.22 -39.97
CA PRO A 83 -23.40 -7.83 -39.64
C PRO A 83 -22.76 -7.52 -38.28
N VAL A 84 -21.85 -6.55 -38.27
CA VAL A 84 -21.33 -6.01 -37.02
C VAL A 84 -22.55 -5.49 -36.27
N ARG A 85 -22.84 -6.08 -35.09
CA ARG A 85 -23.91 -5.60 -34.22
C ARG A 85 -23.49 -4.27 -33.63
N ILE A 86 -23.77 -3.20 -34.36
CA ILE A 86 -23.58 -1.83 -33.89
C ILE A 86 -24.76 -1.53 -32.96
N HIS A 87 -24.48 -1.48 -31.66
CA HIS A 87 -25.47 -1.09 -30.66
C HIS A 87 -25.68 0.43 -30.72
N PHE A 88 -26.76 0.86 -31.37
CA PHE A 88 -27.17 2.26 -31.31
C PHE A 88 -27.88 2.51 -29.98
N PRO A 89 -27.59 3.63 -29.27
CA PRO A 89 -28.36 4.02 -28.10
C PRO A 89 -29.84 4.13 -28.49
N ALA A 90 -30.69 3.34 -27.85
CA ALA A 90 -32.13 3.51 -27.97
C ALA A 90 -32.51 4.89 -27.41
N PRO A 91 -33.56 5.55 -27.94
CA PRO A 91 -34.11 6.75 -27.33
C PRO A 91 -34.39 6.48 -25.86
N VAL A 92 -34.00 7.40 -24.98
CA VAL A 92 -34.35 7.33 -23.57
C VAL A 92 -35.86 7.44 -23.49
N ASP A 93 -36.55 6.31 -23.31
CA ASP A 93 -37.90 6.35 -22.76
C ASP A 93 -37.76 7.11 -21.44
N GLN A 94 -38.49 8.22 -21.31
CA GLN A 94 -38.49 9.02 -20.09
C GLN A 94 -39.15 8.20 -18.97
N ASP A 95 -38.42 7.23 -18.44
CA ASP A 95 -38.84 6.43 -17.31
C ASP A 95 -39.04 7.40 -16.13
N PRO A 96 -40.20 7.34 -15.45
CA PRO A 96 -40.51 8.22 -14.32
C PRO A 96 -39.70 7.89 -13.06
N ASP A 97 -38.81 6.89 -13.12
CA ASP A 97 -38.00 6.48 -11.98
C ASP A 97 -36.98 7.59 -11.62
N PRO A 98 -36.93 8.02 -10.34
CA PRO A 98 -36.04 9.08 -9.90
C PRO A 98 -34.58 8.73 -10.18
N ASP A 99 -33.75 9.75 -10.35
CA ASP A 99 -32.31 9.53 -10.51
C ASP A 99 -31.74 8.79 -9.29
N PRO A 100 -30.85 7.80 -9.50
CA PRO A 100 -30.34 7.00 -8.41
C PRO A 100 -29.50 7.87 -7.47
N ASP A 101 -29.90 7.90 -6.21
CA ASP A 101 -29.18 8.61 -5.15
C ASP A 101 -27.88 7.86 -4.80
N PRO A 102 -26.69 8.49 -4.96
CA PRO A 102 -25.40 7.87 -4.66
C PRO A 102 -25.22 7.47 -3.20
N THR A 103 -26.05 7.98 -2.29
CA THR A 103 -25.98 7.67 -0.85
C THR A 103 -26.91 6.52 -0.43
N SER A 104 -27.79 6.05 -1.32
CA SER A 104 -28.72 4.97 -1.02
C SER A 104 -28.05 3.59 -1.03
N PRO A 105 -28.37 2.69 -0.07
CA PRO A 105 -27.86 1.32 -0.08
C PRO A 105 -28.35 0.50 -1.29
N SER A 106 -29.45 0.90 -1.94
CA SER A 106 -29.97 0.27 -3.16
C SER A 106 -29.47 0.92 -4.45
N PHE A 107 -28.50 1.84 -4.36
CA PHE A 107 -27.99 2.62 -5.50
C PHE A 107 -27.60 1.76 -6.70
N LEU A 108 -26.80 0.70 -6.49
CA LEU A 108 -26.32 -0.15 -7.59
C LEU A 108 -27.46 -0.89 -8.29
N SER A 109 -28.47 -1.33 -7.53
CA SER A 109 -29.65 -1.98 -8.08
C SER A 109 -30.51 -1.00 -8.90
N HIS A 110 -30.70 0.23 -8.40
CA HIS A 110 -31.41 1.28 -9.13
C HIS A 110 -30.66 1.74 -10.38
N LEU A 111 -29.33 1.90 -10.29
CA LEU A 111 -28.46 2.25 -11.41
C LEU A 111 -28.53 1.20 -12.52
N HIS A 112 -28.43 -0.08 -12.17
CA HIS A 112 -28.55 -1.17 -13.13
C HIS A 112 -29.95 -1.22 -13.77
N LYS A 113 -31.01 -1.08 -12.97
CA LYS A 113 -32.39 -1.07 -13.47
C LYS A 113 -32.65 0.08 -14.45
N LYS A 114 -32.13 1.28 -14.17
CA LYS A 114 -32.38 2.49 -14.98
C LYS A 114 -31.52 2.55 -16.25
N TYR A 115 -30.22 2.31 -16.14
CA TYR A 115 -29.29 2.55 -17.25
C TYR A 115 -28.87 1.28 -17.99
N PHE A 116 -29.02 0.10 -17.37
CA PHE A 116 -28.57 -1.17 -17.93
C PHE A 116 -29.63 -2.29 -17.82
N PRO A 117 -30.93 -2.03 -18.11
CA PRO A 117 -32.00 -3.01 -17.87
C PRO A 117 -31.84 -4.30 -18.68
N THR A 118 -31.18 -4.22 -19.84
CA THR A 118 -30.97 -5.36 -20.75
C THR A 118 -29.66 -6.11 -20.48
N LEU A 119 -28.78 -5.58 -19.62
CA LEU A 119 -27.53 -6.22 -19.26
C LEU A 119 -27.77 -7.27 -18.17
N PRO A 120 -27.14 -8.46 -18.22
CA PRO A 120 -27.22 -9.40 -17.11
C PRO A 120 -26.57 -8.80 -15.85
N SER A 121 -27.32 -8.75 -14.75
CA SER A 121 -26.78 -8.32 -13.46
C SER A 121 -25.80 -9.36 -12.93
N ASP A 122 -24.54 -8.99 -12.80
CA ASP A 122 -23.48 -9.82 -12.22
C ASP A 122 -23.13 -9.27 -10.83
N PRO A 123 -23.75 -9.79 -9.75
CA PRO A 123 -23.56 -9.25 -8.41
C PRO A 123 -22.11 -9.39 -7.92
N GLN A 124 -21.35 -10.38 -8.41
CA GLN A 124 -19.92 -10.52 -8.07
C GLN A 124 -19.09 -9.39 -8.68
N LYS A 125 -19.40 -8.98 -9.91
CA LYS A 125 -18.77 -7.81 -10.54
C LYS A 125 -19.24 -6.48 -9.99
N LEU A 126 -20.34 -6.43 -9.24
CA LEU A 126 -20.80 -5.21 -8.58
C LEU A 126 -20.31 -5.11 -7.14
N ALA A 127 -19.87 -6.23 -6.54
CA ALA A 127 -19.42 -6.27 -5.16
C ALA A 127 -18.24 -5.33 -4.87
N TRP A 128 -17.33 -5.08 -5.82
CA TRP A 128 -16.24 -4.12 -5.63
C TRP A 128 -16.70 -2.65 -5.55
N MET A 129 -17.93 -2.34 -5.98
CA MET A 129 -18.53 -1.01 -5.90
C MET A 129 -19.31 -0.78 -4.61
N ALA A 130 -19.60 -1.86 -3.85
CA ALA A 130 -20.29 -1.74 -2.58
C ALA A 130 -19.31 -1.22 -1.52
N PRO A 131 -19.74 -0.30 -0.64
CA PRO A 131 -18.92 0.10 0.48
C PRO A 131 -18.67 -1.12 1.39
N PRO A 132 -17.44 -1.31 1.90
CA PRO A 132 -17.15 -2.40 2.83
C PRO A 132 -18.04 -2.26 4.07
N THR A 133 -18.70 -3.35 4.46
CA THR A 133 -19.54 -3.35 5.64
C THR A 133 -18.72 -3.76 6.87
N PRO A 134 -18.99 -3.20 8.06
CA PRO A 134 -18.21 -3.52 9.27
C PRO A 134 -18.33 -4.99 9.71
N ASP A 135 -19.39 -5.66 9.26
CA ASP A 135 -19.71 -7.08 9.51
C ASP A 135 -19.30 -8.01 8.36
N ASP A 136 -18.53 -7.54 7.38
CA ASP A 136 -18.05 -8.42 6.31
C ASP A 136 -17.24 -9.56 6.92
N SER A 137 -17.78 -10.78 6.83
CA SER A 137 -17.21 -12.01 7.39
C SER A 137 -15.87 -12.39 6.76
N ALA A 138 -15.46 -11.69 5.70
CA ALA A 138 -14.19 -11.86 5.02
C ALA A 138 -13.05 -11.04 5.66
N ASP A 139 -13.32 -10.13 6.60
CA ASP A 139 -12.28 -9.33 7.24
C ASP A 139 -11.40 -10.20 8.15
N THR A 140 -10.22 -10.56 7.63
CA THR A 140 -9.21 -11.35 8.34
C THR A 140 -8.59 -10.58 9.52
N TYR A 141 -8.91 -9.30 9.69
CA TYR A 141 -8.37 -8.44 10.75
C TYR A 141 -9.47 -7.67 11.50
N SER A 142 -10.46 -8.40 12.03
CA SER A 142 -11.58 -7.83 12.80
C SER A 142 -11.37 -7.89 14.32
N PRO A 143 -11.84 -6.88 15.09
CA PRO A 143 -11.88 -6.91 16.57
C PRO A 143 -12.70 -8.04 17.19
N LEU A 144 -13.57 -8.67 16.40
CA LEU A 144 -14.43 -9.77 16.84
C LEU A 144 -13.74 -11.14 16.74
N LEU A 145 -12.59 -11.22 16.08
CA LEU A 145 -11.85 -12.47 15.97
C LEU A 145 -11.25 -12.86 17.32
N PRO A 146 -11.39 -14.12 17.75
CA PRO A 146 -10.92 -14.58 19.06
C PRO A 146 -9.39 -14.67 19.14
N SER A 147 -8.73 -14.83 17.99
CA SER A 147 -7.27 -14.90 17.89
C SER A 147 -6.82 -14.45 16.51
N LEU A 148 -5.58 -13.95 16.43
CA LEU A 148 -4.95 -13.48 15.20
C LEU A 148 -3.73 -14.33 14.87
N LEU A 149 -3.60 -14.68 13.60
CA LEU A 149 -2.38 -15.30 13.09
C LEU A 149 -1.24 -14.28 13.09
N PRO A 150 0.01 -14.68 13.40
CA PRO A 150 1.17 -13.78 13.31
C PRO A 150 1.35 -13.12 11.94
N SER A 151 0.96 -13.81 10.87
CA SER A 151 0.98 -13.30 9.50
C SER A 151 -0.07 -12.21 9.23
N ALA A 152 -1.17 -12.19 9.99
CA ALA A 152 -2.24 -11.21 9.86
C ALA A 152 -1.97 -9.94 10.70
N ILE A 153 -0.94 -9.94 11.56
CA ILE A 153 -0.64 -8.82 12.43
C ILE A 153 -0.18 -7.62 11.64
N ARG A 154 -0.82 -6.48 11.90
CA ARG A 154 -0.56 -5.21 11.23
C ARG A 154 0.37 -4.34 12.05
N PHE A 155 1.22 -3.61 11.33
CA PHE A 155 2.17 -2.66 11.87
C PHE A 155 1.94 -1.28 11.28
N ASP A 156 2.15 -0.26 12.10
CA ASP A 156 2.28 1.11 11.63
C ASP A 156 3.67 1.33 10.96
N PHE A 157 3.88 2.50 10.36
CA PHE A 157 5.19 2.83 9.78
C PHE A 157 6.32 2.88 10.83
N ARG A 158 6.03 2.99 12.12
CA ARG A 158 7.01 2.97 13.22
C ARG A 158 7.34 1.55 13.69
N GLY A 159 6.77 0.54 13.06
CA GLY A 159 6.91 -0.87 13.43
C GLY A 159 6.22 -1.20 14.75
N ARG A 160 5.25 -0.41 15.21
CA ARG A 160 4.42 -0.75 16.38
C ARG A 160 3.29 -1.65 15.94
N LEU A 161 2.88 -2.56 16.82
CA LEU A 161 1.68 -3.38 16.61
C LEU A 161 0.47 -2.45 16.51
N LEU A 162 -0.41 -2.70 15.55
CA LEU A 162 -1.63 -1.97 15.34
C LEU A 162 -2.84 -2.89 15.52
N PRO A 163 -3.39 -3.02 16.75
CA PRO A 163 -4.51 -3.92 17.05
C PRO A 163 -5.73 -3.65 16.17
N PRO A 164 -6.61 -4.64 15.92
CA PRO A 164 -7.76 -4.50 15.02
C PRO A 164 -8.68 -3.30 15.29
N ARG A 165 -8.90 -2.95 16.58
CA ARG A 165 -9.71 -1.77 16.93
C ARG A 165 -9.03 -0.47 16.49
N GLN A 166 -7.76 -0.32 16.82
CA GLN A 166 -6.97 0.86 16.45
C GLN A 166 -6.81 0.94 14.94
N ALA A 167 -6.58 -0.18 14.26
CA ALA A 167 -6.44 -0.24 12.79
C ALA A 167 -7.66 0.35 12.05
N ARG A 168 -8.88 0.17 12.60
CA ARG A 168 -10.12 0.72 12.03
C ARG A 168 -10.34 2.21 12.30
N GLU A 169 -9.71 2.74 13.35
CA GLU A 169 -9.84 4.15 13.73
C GLU A 169 -8.87 5.06 12.96
N VAL A 170 -7.81 4.49 12.36
CA VAL A 170 -6.80 5.27 11.62
C VAL A 170 -7.43 5.93 10.39
N PRO A 171 -7.38 7.27 10.30
CA PRO A 171 -7.87 7.97 9.12
C PRO A 171 -7.07 7.62 7.86
N GLY A 172 -7.75 7.28 6.76
CA GLY A 172 -7.10 6.88 5.50
C GLY A 172 -6.18 7.95 4.88
N HIS A 173 -6.34 9.23 5.22
CA HIS A 173 -5.49 10.31 4.73
C HIS A 173 -4.07 10.29 5.31
N LEU A 174 -3.82 9.52 6.38
CA LEU A 174 -2.49 9.39 6.99
C LEU A 174 -1.53 8.50 6.17
N GLY A 175 -2.00 7.96 5.05
CA GLY A 175 -1.19 7.14 4.15
C GLY A 175 -0.86 5.76 4.73
N LEU A 176 -1.46 5.38 5.87
CA LEU A 176 -1.39 4.01 6.34
C LEU A 176 -2.47 3.22 5.60
N HIS A 177 -2.03 2.43 4.61
CA HIS A 177 -2.91 1.89 3.59
C HIS A 177 -3.86 0.82 4.14
N HIS A 178 -5.07 0.81 3.58
CA HIS A 178 -6.04 -0.27 3.72
C HIS A 178 -5.88 -1.23 2.54
N HIS A 179 -5.65 -2.51 2.82
CA HIS A 179 -5.35 -3.52 1.80
C HIS A 179 -6.62 -4.23 1.31
N ALA A 180 -6.54 -4.89 0.15
CA ALA A 180 -7.69 -5.56 -0.46
C ALA A 180 -8.29 -6.65 0.44
N ASP A 181 -7.46 -7.35 1.23
CA ASP A 181 -7.91 -8.43 2.12
C ASP A 181 -8.53 -7.92 3.44
N ALA A 182 -8.27 -6.67 3.82
CA ALA A 182 -8.84 -6.01 4.99
C ALA A 182 -8.98 -4.49 4.72
N PRO A 183 -9.97 -4.09 3.90
CA PRO A 183 -10.12 -2.72 3.42
C PRO A 183 -10.52 -1.70 4.50
N LEU A 184 -10.90 -2.19 5.68
CA LEU A 184 -11.26 -1.37 6.84
C LEU A 184 -10.14 -1.22 7.85
N SER A 185 -9.04 -1.98 7.70
CA SER A 185 -7.98 -2.06 8.70
C SER A 185 -6.67 -1.49 8.16
N ALA A 186 -6.26 -0.35 8.69
CA ALA A 186 -5.00 0.28 8.30
C ALA A 186 -3.79 -0.58 8.72
N GLY A 187 -2.67 -0.37 8.05
CA GLY A 187 -1.37 -0.92 8.43
C GLY A 187 -0.91 -2.03 7.51
N TYR A 188 0.34 -2.43 7.69
CA TYR A 188 0.99 -3.43 6.85
C TYR A 188 1.36 -4.66 7.66
N THR A 189 1.14 -5.83 7.09
CA THR A 189 1.61 -7.12 7.61
C THR A 189 3.03 -7.41 7.13
N ILE A 190 3.75 -8.31 7.82
CA ILE A 190 5.09 -8.73 7.38
C ILE A 190 5.06 -9.37 5.97
N PRO A 191 4.09 -10.24 5.61
CA PRO A 191 3.98 -10.76 4.24
C PRO A 191 3.77 -9.67 3.19
N GLU A 192 2.92 -8.67 3.45
CA GLU A 192 2.70 -7.54 2.54
C GLU A 192 3.98 -6.71 2.36
N LEU A 193 4.68 -6.39 3.45
CA LEU A 193 5.96 -5.66 3.41
C LEU A 193 7.03 -6.44 2.66
N SER A 194 7.11 -7.75 2.89
CA SER A 194 7.99 -8.66 2.16
C SER A 194 7.70 -8.60 0.65
N HIS A 195 6.43 -8.66 0.25
CA HIS A 195 6.03 -8.53 -1.15
C HIS A 195 6.41 -7.15 -1.73
N LEU A 196 6.04 -6.06 -1.04
CA LEU A 196 6.32 -4.68 -1.46
C LEU A 196 7.82 -4.38 -1.61
N SER A 197 8.65 -5.00 -0.76
CA SER A 197 10.10 -4.86 -0.79
C SER A 197 10.75 -5.31 -2.12
N ARG A 198 10.06 -6.20 -2.85
CA ARG A 198 10.44 -6.75 -4.16
C ARG A 198 9.73 -6.07 -5.33
N SER A 199 8.91 -5.04 -5.09
CA SER A 199 8.23 -4.28 -6.14
C SER A 199 9.23 -3.65 -7.11
N SER A 200 8.81 -3.40 -8.35
CA SER A 200 9.58 -2.60 -9.31
C SER A 200 9.59 -1.10 -8.95
N PHE A 201 8.69 -0.64 -8.09
CA PHE A 201 8.54 0.78 -7.76
C PHE A 201 9.41 1.19 -6.54
N PRO A 202 10.37 2.11 -6.70
CA PRO A 202 11.33 2.43 -5.64
C PRO A 202 10.72 2.94 -4.34
N ALA A 203 9.66 3.76 -4.40
CA ALA A 203 9.07 4.32 -3.18
C ALA A 203 8.38 3.26 -2.32
N GLN A 204 7.73 2.26 -2.93
CA GLN A 204 7.17 1.11 -2.22
C GLN A 204 8.26 0.31 -1.50
N ARG A 205 9.39 0.06 -2.17
CA ARG A 205 10.53 -0.64 -1.57
C ARG A 205 11.13 0.15 -0.41
N CYS A 206 11.34 1.46 -0.58
CA CYS A 206 11.86 2.34 0.46
C CYS A 206 10.96 2.33 1.70
N MET A 207 9.64 2.44 1.52
CA MET A 207 8.68 2.37 2.64
C MET A 207 8.71 1.00 3.31
N ALA A 208 8.74 -0.08 2.53
CA ALA A 208 8.80 -1.44 3.05
C ALA A 208 10.06 -1.67 3.90
N PHE A 209 11.24 -1.26 3.41
CA PHE A 209 12.50 -1.42 4.13
C PHE A 209 12.57 -0.58 5.41
N GLN A 210 12.07 0.66 5.40
CA GLN A 210 11.98 1.47 6.62
C GLN A 210 11.13 0.78 7.69
N THR A 211 9.95 0.30 7.29
CA THR A 211 9.00 -0.35 8.21
C THR A 211 9.57 -1.68 8.72
N LEU A 212 10.10 -2.52 7.82
CA LEU A 212 10.74 -3.80 8.17
C LEU A 212 11.95 -3.61 9.10
N GLY A 213 12.80 -2.61 8.86
CA GLY A 213 13.94 -2.31 9.74
C GLY A 213 13.51 -2.00 11.17
N ARG A 214 12.44 -1.21 11.32
CA ARG A 214 11.85 -0.88 12.64
C ARG A 214 11.23 -2.09 13.31
N ILE A 215 10.53 -2.93 12.53
CA ILE A 215 9.96 -4.20 13.02
C ILE A 215 11.09 -5.13 13.50
N LEU A 216 12.15 -5.31 12.72
CA LEU A 216 13.30 -6.16 13.06
C LEU A 216 14.00 -5.68 14.33
N TYR A 217 14.17 -4.37 14.51
CA TYR A 217 14.73 -3.80 15.73
C TYR A 217 13.88 -4.12 16.97
N ARG A 218 12.56 -3.88 16.88
CA ARG A 218 11.61 -4.14 17.97
C ARG A 218 11.49 -5.64 18.27
N LEU A 219 11.48 -6.47 17.23
CA LEU A 219 11.42 -7.92 17.35
C LEU A 219 12.68 -8.48 18.01
N GLY A 220 13.86 -8.02 17.61
CA GLY A 220 15.13 -8.45 18.22
C GLY A 220 15.29 -7.98 19.66
N SER A 221 14.79 -6.78 19.98
CA SER A 221 14.86 -6.22 21.34
C SER A 221 13.80 -6.79 22.30
N GLY A 222 12.88 -7.63 21.81
CA GLY A 222 11.79 -8.20 22.61
C GLY A 222 10.69 -7.19 22.96
N ALA A 223 10.56 -6.10 22.20
CA ALA A 223 9.63 -5.01 22.52
C ALA A 223 8.15 -5.39 22.33
N TYR A 224 7.84 -6.54 21.73
CA TYR A 224 6.47 -7.02 21.53
C TYR A 224 5.98 -7.94 22.64
N SER A 225 6.89 -8.51 23.45
CA SER A 225 6.54 -9.34 24.59
C SER A 225 6.33 -8.54 25.88
N THR A 226 6.96 -7.37 26.00
CA THR A 226 6.92 -6.56 27.24
C THR A 226 5.74 -5.60 27.36
N SER A 227 4.90 -5.47 26.32
CA SER A 227 3.81 -4.48 26.31
C SER A 227 2.47 -4.99 26.86
N THR A 228 2.47 -6.13 27.57
CA THR A 228 1.27 -6.65 28.23
C THR A 228 1.36 -6.27 29.71
N SER A 229 0.30 -5.65 30.24
CA SER A 229 0.04 -5.13 31.60
C SER A 229 0.84 -3.90 32.09
N PRO A 230 0.25 -2.69 32.04
CA PRO A 230 0.63 -1.59 32.94
C PRO A 230 0.26 -1.84 34.41
N ASP A 231 -0.47 -2.92 34.71
CA ASP A 231 -0.95 -3.23 36.07
C ASP A 231 0.08 -3.97 36.95
N GLU A 232 1.31 -4.22 36.46
CA GLU A 232 2.37 -4.92 37.20
C GLU A 232 3.61 -4.03 37.51
N GLU A 233 3.56 -2.72 37.26
CA GLU A 233 4.70 -1.82 37.52
C GLU A 233 4.82 -1.32 38.98
N GLU A 234 3.90 -1.65 39.89
CA GLU A 234 4.05 -1.34 41.33
C GLU A 234 4.31 -2.59 42.17
N THR A 235 5.44 -3.28 41.99
CA THR A 235 6.13 -4.05 43.06
C THR A 235 7.45 -4.67 42.56
N ALA A 236 8.46 -3.84 42.28
CA ALA A 236 9.81 -4.37 42.07
C ALA A 236 10.94 -3.38 42.42
N GLU A 237 10.89 -2.76 43.60
CA GLU A 237 12.13 -2.31 44.25
C GLU A 237 12.77 -3.50 44.96
N GLY A 238 13.65 -4.20 44.24
CA GLY A 238 14.40 -5.33 44.78
C GLY A 238 15.36 -5.88 43.75
N GLY A 239 16.59 -5.38 43.76
CA GLY A 239 17.63 -5.76 42.81
C GLY A 239 17.94 -7.26 42.82
N VAL A 240 17.91 -7.87 41.64
CA VAL A 240 18.63 -9.11 41.31
C VAL A 240 19.21 -8.95 39.90
N GLU A 241 20.53 -9.08 39.82
CA GLU A 241 21.32 -9.12 38.59
C GLU A 241 20.83 -10.27 37.68
N GLY A 242 20.71 -10.04 36.37
CA GLY A 242 20.03 -10.93 35.40
C GLY A 242 20.72 -12.29 35.10
N PRO A 243 20.34 -13.05 34.04
CA PRO A 243 19.32 -12.79 33.02
C PRO A 243 18.28 -13.93 32.88
N SER A 244 16.99 -13.62 32.80
CA SER A 244 16.00 -14.49 32.15
C SER A 244 15.39 -13.78 30.94
N ARG A 245 16.27 -13.31 30.05
CA ARG A 245 15.89 -12.85 28.70
C ARG A 245 15.78 -14.06 27.79
N SER A 246 14.77 -14.91 27.95
CA SER A 246 14.48 -15.98 26.99
C SER A 246 13.19 -16.73 27.28
N ILE A 247 12.05 -16.17 26.91
CA ILE A 247 11.03 -16.93 26.17
C ILE A 247 10.49 -15.97 25.13
N ALA A 248 10.93 -16.08 23.88
CA ALA A 248 10.25 -15.41 22.78
C ALA A 248 8.79 -15.85 22.84
N THR A 249 7.87 -14.88 23.00
CA THR A 249 6.43 -15.19 23.05
C THR A 249 6.02 -15.93 21.78
N ASP A 250 4.95 -16.73 21.82
CA ASP A 250 4.46 -17.43 20.63
C ASP A 250 4.19 -16.47 19.47
N LEU A 251 3.82 -15.23 19.81
CA LEU A 251 3.75 -14.10 18.90
C LEU A 251 5.10 -13.81 18.23
N GLU A 252 6.16 -13.50 19.00
CA GLU A 252 7.49 -13.18 18.46
C GLU A 252 8.06 -14.33 17.62
N ARG A 253 7.84 -15.59 18.05
CA ARG A 253 8.20 -16.79 17.27
C ARG A 253 7.47 -16.83 15.92
N GLY A 254 6.18 -16.52 15.94
CA GLY A 254 5.37 -16.39 14.74
C GLY A 254 5.84 -15.30 13.79
N LEU A 255 6.20 -14.13 14.32
CA LEU A 255 6.71 -13.01 13.53
C LEU A 255 8.07 -13.33 12.89
N TRP A 256 8.99 -13.96 13.63
CA TRP A 256 10.25 -14.44 13.07
C TRP A 256 10.04 -15.44 11.92
N ARG A 257 9.07 -16.36 12.06
CA ARG A 257 8.70 -17.26 10.96
C ARG A 257 8.26 -16.49 9.71
N CYS A 258 7.42 -15.46 9.86
CA CYS A 258 7.02 -14.62 8.72
C CYS A 258 8.21 -13.87 8.08
N ILE A 259 9.18 -13.41 8.87
CA ILE A 259 10.42 -12.78 8.37
C ILE A 259 11.24 -13.76 7.52
N HIS A 260 11.40 -15.00 7.98
CA HIS A 260 12.13 -16.05 7.27
C HIS A 260 11.40 -16.54 6.02
N GLU A 261 10.11 -16.87 6.12
CA GLU A 261 9.29 -17.28 4.97
C GLU A 261 9.24 -16.18 3.90
N GLY A 262 9.18 -14.93 4.34
CA GLY A 262 9.21 -13.76 3.47
C GLY A 262 10.60 -13.45 2.86
N ARG A 263 11.66 -14.20 3.22
CA ARG A 263 13.04 -13.94 2.81
C ARG A 263 13.46 -12.47 2.97
N VAL A 264 13.06 -11.87 4.09
CA VAL A 264 13.21 -10.43 4.31
C VAL A 264 14.68 -10.04 4.42
N LEU A 265 15.48 -10.81 5.17
CA LEU A 265 16.90 -10.52 5.37
C LEU A 265 17.70 -10.66 4.07
N GLU A 266 17.42 -11.69 3.28
CA GLU A 266 18.03 -11.90 1.97
C GLU A 266 17.68 -10.75 1.02
N THR A 267 16.42 -10.34 0.99
CA THR A 267 15.98 -9.22 0.14
C THR A 267 16.66 -7.91 0.56
N LEU A 268 16.86 -7.68 1.86
CA LEU A 268 17.60 -6.54 2.38
C LEU A 268 19.08 -6.59 2.01
N GLN A 269 19.73 -7.75 2.16
CA GLN A 269 21.14 -7.95 1.80
C GLN A 269 21.38 -7.77 0.29
N GLU A 270 20.51 -8.34 -0.54
CA GLU A 270 20.55 -8.17 -2.00
C GLU A 270 20.37 -6.70 -2.41
N ALA A 271 19.49 -5.95 -1.73
CA ALA A 271 19.28 -4.54 -1.98
C ALA A 271 20.42 -3.65 -1.43
N ALA A 272 21.07 -4.05 -0.33
CA ALA A 272 22.21 -3.36 0.25
C ALA A 272 23.52 -3.62 -0.51
N GLY A 273 23.61 -4.73 -1.22
CA GLY A 273 24.80 -5.14 -1.98
C GLY A 273 25.15 -4.22 -3.15
N ASP A 274 26.35 -4.43 -3.70
CA ASP A 274 26.92 -3.59 -4.75
C ASP A 274 26.39 -3.95 -6.13
N GLY A 275 25.12 -3.63 -6.39
CA GLY A 275 24.56 -3.36 -7.72
C GLY A 275 24.61 -4.46 -8.79
N SER A 276 25.25 -5.61 -8.53
CA SER A 276 25.36 -6.75 -9.43
C SER A 276 24.01 -7.42 -9.68
N THR A 277 23.06 -7.24 -8.75
CA THR A 277 21.71 -7.78 -8.86
C THR A 277 20.82 -6.79 -9.58
N ARG A 278 20.34 -7.21 -10.75
CA ARG A 278 19.46 -6.52 -11.69
C ARG A 278 18.17 -6.07 -10.97
N GLY A 279 18.16 -4.83 -10.47
CA GLY A 279 17.06 -4.24 -9.69
C GLY A 279 17.48 -3.37 -8.49
N SER A 280 18.75 -3.39 -8.08
CA SER A 280 19.27 -2.60 -6.93
C SER A 280 19.96 -1.27 -7.31
N SER A 281 19.49 -0.60 -8.38
CA SER A 281 20.13 0.62 -8.87
C SER A 281 19.71 1.90 -8.12
N HIS A 282 18.64 1.86 -7.32
CA HIS A 282 18.13 3.05 -6.64
C HIS A 282 18.86 3.30 -5.32
N LEU A 283 19.64 4.38 -5.26
CA LEU A 283 20.43 4.76 -4.09
C LEU A 283 19.60 4.87 -2.80
N GLY A 284 18.39 5.43 -2.87
CA GLY A 284 17.49 5.51 -1.71
C GLY A 284 17.11 4.13 -1.17
N VAL A 285 16.82 3.19 -2.07
CA VAL A 285 16.47 1.82 -1.70
C VAL A 285 17.66 1.12 -1.03
N LYS A 286 18.87 1.27 -1.58
CA LYS A 286 20.12 0.76 -0.97
C LYS A 286 20.33 1.33 0.44
N ASN A 287 20.15 2.63 0.61
CA ASN A 287 20.35 3.29 1.90
C ASN A 287 19.35 2.80 2.96
N TYR A 288 18.06 2.67 2.61
CA TYR A 288 17.07 2.14 3.54
C TYR A 288 17.28 0.65 3.84
N ALA A 289 17.77 -0.14 2.88
CA ALA A 289 18.13 -1.52 3.12
C ALA A 289 19.30 -1.64 4.12
N LEU A 290 20.34 -0.81 3.95
CA LEU A 290 21.47 -0.73 4.89
C LEU A 290 21.02 -0.30 6.29
N GLU A 291 20.17 0.72 6.38
CA GLU A 291 19.59 1.18 7.65
C GLU A 291 18.78 0.08 8.35
N ALA A 292 17.97 -0.67 7.59
CA ALA A 292 17.20 -1.78 8.12
C ALA A 292 18.08 -2.94 8.63
N LEU A 293 19.16 -3.28 7.91
CA LEU A 293 20.14 -4.26 8.37
C LEU A 293 20.87 -3.80 9.64
N TRP A 294 21.21 -2.50 9.72
CA TRP A 294 21.81 -1.92 10.92
C TRP A 294 20.84 -1.96 12.12
N LEU A 295 19.56 -1.62 11.90
CA LEU A 295 18.51 -1.70 12.92
C LEU A 295 18.31 -3.15 13.41
N TRP A 296 18.35 -4.12 12.51
CA TRP A 296 18.31 -5.54 12.84
C TRP A 296 19.49 -5.97 13.72
N GLN A 297 20.72 -5.60 13.34
CA GLN A 297 21.92 -5.86 14.16
C GLN A 297 21.83 -5.20 15.53
N LYS A 298 21.40 -3.94 15.58
CA LYS A 298 21.19 -3.18 16.83
C LYS A 298 20.13 -3.82 17.73
N GLY A 299 19.11 -4.41 17.13
CA GLY A 299 18.05 -5.15 17.82
C GLY A 299 18.54 -6.47 18.41
N GLY A 300 19.72 -6.96 18.04
CA GLY A 300 20.27 -8.23 18.55
C GLY A 300 20.69 -9.21 17.46
N GLY A 301 20.36 -8.94 16.18
CA GLY A 301 20.73 -9.77 15.04
C GLY A 301 19.98 -11.10 14.97
N GLU A 302 20.56 -12.07 14.26
CA GLU A 302 20.06 -13.44 14.09
C GLU A 302 20.21 -14.24 15.40
N ARG A 303 19.34 -13.94 16.39
CA ARG A 303 19.23 -14.73 17.63
C ARG A 303 18.21 -15.86 17.50
N TRP A 304 17.62 -16.02 16.32
CA TRP A 304 16.72 -17.12 16.00
C TRP A 304 17.49 -18.23 15.28
N LYS A 305 17.83 -19.31 16.00
CA LYS A 305 18.04 -20.60 15.36
C LYS A 305 16.71 -21.33 15.45
N ALA A 306 16.11 -21.61 14.30
CA ALA A 306 15.01 -22.57 14.25
C ALA A 306 15.61 -23.94 14.58
N ASP A 307 15.44 -24.38 15.82
CA ASP A 307 15.60 -25.79 16.18
C ASP A 307 14.39 -26.59 15.66
#